data_AF-A0A7W1N2J3-F1
#
_entry.id   AF-A0A7W1N2J3-F1
#
_cell.length_a   1.000
_cell.length_b   1.000
_cell.length_c   1.000
_cell.angle_alpha   90.00
_cell.angle_beta   90.00
_cell.angle_gamma   90.00
#
_symmetry.space_group_name_H-M   'P 1'
#
loop_
_entity.id
_entity.type
_entity.pdbx_description
1 polymer ?
#
loop_
_entity_poly.entity_id
_entity_poly.type
_entity_poly.pdbx_seq_one_letter_code
_entity_poly.pdbx_strand_id
1 'polypeptide(L)' 'MNRQEVAVVREEWRVVDRWWTEQPVSRRYFDLVLETGENAVVYHDDDACSWFTQRA' A
#
# COMPACT_ATOMS: atom_id res chain seq x y z
N MET A 1 -17.07 8.89 5.08
CA MET A 1 -16.18 7.75 5.38
C MET A 1 -16.47 6.68 4.32
N ASN A 2 -15.73 6.69 3.22
CA ASN A 2 -15.92 5.71 2.13
C ASN A 2 -14.97 4.54 2.40
N ARG A 3 -15.46 3.55 3.16
CA ARG A 3 -14.76 2.29 3.34
C ARG A 3 -15.25 1.34 2.25
N GLN A 4 -14.33 0.76 1.49
CA GLN A 4 -14.63 -0.29 0.51
C GLN A 4 -14.04 -1.61 1.01
N GLU A 5 -14.73 -2.71 0.73
CA GLU A 5 -14.25 -4.05 1.06
C GLU A 5 -13.28 -4.54 -0.01
N VAL A 6 -12.31 -5.34 0.44
CA VAL A 6 -11.30 -5.97 -0.41
C VAL A 6 -11.83 -7.33 -0.81
N ALA A 7 -12.00 -7.55 -2.11
CA ALA A 7 -12.37 -8.86 -2.65
C ALA A 7 -11.14 -9.78 -2.72
N VAL A 8 -10.01 -9.26 -3.24
CA VAL A 8 -8.79 -10.04 -3.46
C VAL A 8 -7.54 -9.19 -3.19
N VAL A 9 -6.55 -9.79 -2.53
CA VAL A 9 -5.16 -9.30 -2.50
C VAL A 9 -4.41 -10.00 -3.63
N ARG A 10 -4.01 -9.26 -4.67
CA ARG A 10 -3.31 -9.79 -5.83
C ARG A 10 -1.83 -10.01 -5.53
N GLU A 11 -1.22 -9.05 -4.86
CA GLU A 11 0.20 -9.07 -4.54
C GLU A 11 0.46 -8.29 -3.25
N GLU A 12 1.43 -8.77 -2.46
CA GLU A 12 2.00 -8.06 -1.32
C GLU A 12 3.51 -7.94 -1.55
N TRP A 13 4.06 -6.74 -1.38
CA TRP A 13 5.51 -6.54 -1.42
C TRP A 13 5.96 -5.55 -0.36
N ARG A 14 7.21 -5.69 0.07
CA ARG A 14 7.83 -4.78 1.05
C ARG A 14 8.97 -4.02 0.39
N VAL A 15 8.94 -2.71 0.55
CA VAL A 15 10.05 -1.83 0.19
C VAL A 15 10.77 -1.48 1.49
N VAL A 16 11.98 -1.99 1.64
CA VAL A 16 12.90 -1.60 2.72
C VAL A 16 14.13 -1.04 2.04
N ASP A 17 14.36 0.26 2.16
CA ASP A 17 15.41 0.88 1.38
C ASP A 17 16.16 2.02 2.08
N ARG A 18 17.47 2.10 1.82
CA ARG A 18 18.39 3.20 2.21
C ARG A 18 19.26 3.70 1.06
N TRP A 19 19.17 3.15 -0.17
CA TRP A 19 20.14 3.50 -1.23
C TRP A 19 19.81 4.79 -2.01
N TRP A 20 18.56 5.24 -2.03
CA TRP A 20 18.15 6.46 -2.75
C TRP A 20 17.66 7.58 -1.82
N THR A 21 17.64 7.33 -0.52
CA THR A 21 17.12 8.25 0.51
C THR A 21 17.94 8.09 1.78
N GLU A 22 18.30 9.20 2.42
CA GLU A 22 19.04 9.21 3.68
C GLU A 22 18.22 8.62 4.84
N GLN A 23 16.89 8.67 4.75
CA GLN A 23 15.98 8.03 5.71
C GLN A 23 15.59 6.64 5.21
N PRO A 24 15.71 5.59 6.05
CA PRO A 24 15.24 4.27 5.69
C PRO A 24 13.73 4.31 5.41
N VAL A 25 13.32 3.91 4.21
CA VAL A 25 11.90 3.74 3.90
C VAL A 25 11.52 2.31 4.27
N SER A 26 10.54 2.14 5.15
CA SER A 26 9.94 0.85 5.50
C SER A 26 8.45 0.89 5.17
N ARG A 27 8.08 0.32 4.00
CA ARG A 27 6.69 0.31 3.52
C ARG A 27 6.26 -1.07 3.08
N ARG A 28 5.03 -1.45 3.41
CA ARG A 28 4.39 -2.66 2.89
C ARG A 28 3.26 -2.26 1.95
N TYR A 29 3.36 -2.68 0.70
CA TYR A 29 2.42 -2.40 -0.37
C TYR A 29 1.52 -3.60 -0.65
N PHE A 30 0.32 -3.31 -1.15
CA PHE A 30 -0.67 -4.28 -1.56
C PHE A 30 -1.31 -3.83 -2.86
N ASP A 31 -1.37 -4.71 -3.86
CA ASP A 31 -2.24 -4.60 -5.02
C ASP A 31 -3.55 -5.34 -4.72
N LEU A 32 -4.67 -4.62 -4.75
CA LEU A 32 -5.98 -5.06 -4.31
C LEU A 32 -7.00 -4.96 -5.45
N VAL A 33 -7.93 -5.91 -5.47
CA VAL A 33 -9.22 -5.77 -6.15
C VAL A 33 -10.29 -5.52 -5.10
N LEU A 34 -11.02 -4.42 -5.23
CA LEU A 34 -12.15 -4.07 -4.37
C LEU A 34 -13.39 -4.88 -4.78
N GLU A 35 -14.38 -4.99 -3.89
CA GLU A 35 -15.68 -5.64 -4.20
C GLU A 35 -16.38 -5.02 -5.42
N THR A 36 -16.10 -3.75 -5.75
CA THR A 36 -16.60 -3.09 -6.96
C THR A 36 -15.95 -3.58 -8.25
N GLY A 37 -14.88 -4.38 -8.16
CA GLY A 37 -14.03 -4.78 -9.27
C GLY A 37 -12.93 -3.78 -9.63
N GLU A 38 -12.84 -2.65 -8.91
CA GLU A 38 -11.80 -1.65 -9.11
C GLU A 38 -10.46 -2.12 -8.51
N ASN A 39 -9.36 -1.79 -9.19
CA ASN A 39 -8.02 -2.04 -8.68
C ASN A 39 -7.56 -0.87 -7.80
N ALA A 40 -6.90 -1.17 -6.69
CA ALA A 40 -6.33 -0.17 -5.80
C ALA A 40 -4.96 -0.63 -5.30
N VAL A 41 -3.99 0.28 -5.29
CA VAL A 41 -2.71 0.06 -4.62
C VAL A 41 -2.72 0.85 -3.32
N VAL A 42 -2.46 0.17 -2.21
CA VAL A 42 -2.31 0.80 -0.89
C VAL A 42 -0.99 0.41 -0.28
N TYR A 43 -0.47 1.24 0.62
CA TYR A 43 0.69 0.90 1.43
C TYR A 43 0.53 1.34 2.87
N HIS A 44 1.10 0.55 3.78
CA HIS A 44 1.35 0.92 5.15
C HIS A 44 2.77 1.47 5.26
N ASP A 45 2.89 2.69 5.76
CA ASP A 45 4.15 3.31 6.13
C ASP A 45 4.42 3.00 7.61
N ASP A 46 5.51 2.29 7.90
CA ASP A 46 5.84 1.80 9.24
C ASP A 46 6.24 2.97 10.16
N ASP A 47 6.96 3.96 9.64
CA ASP A 47 7.39 5.16 10.37
C ASP A 47 6.20 6.07 10.71
N ALA A 48 5.28 6.28 9.77
CA ALA A 48 4.07 7.07 10.01
C ALA A 48 2.94 6.28 10.70
N CYS A 49 3.08 4.95 10.83
CA CYS A 49 2.05 4.03 11.32
C CYS A 49 0.68 4.30 10.66
N SER A 50 0.69 4.54 9.34
CA SER A 50 -0.47 5.05 8.60
C SER A 50 -0.61 4.38 7.24
N TRP A 51 -1.85 4.32 6.77
CA TRP A 51 -2.20 3.76 5.46
C TRP A 51 -2.39 4.87 4.43
N PHE A 52 -1.90 4.60 3.23
CA PHE A 52 -2.00 5.52 2.10
C PHE A 52 -2.45 4.77 0.86
N THR A 53 -3.23 5.45 0.01
CA THR A 53 -3.58 4.95 -1.33
C THR A 53 -2.65 5.57 -2.35
N GLN A 54 -2.06 4.74 -3.20
CA GLN A 54 -1.34 5.19 -4.38
C GLN A 54 -2.32 5.26 -5.54
N ARG A 55 -2.53 6.47 -6.06
CA ARG A 55 -3.26 6.71 -7.31
C ARG A 55 -2.22 7.02 -8.38
N ALA A 56 -2.36 6.39 -9.54
CA ALA A 56 -1.59 6.70 -10.75
C ALA A 56 -1.99 8.07 -11.31
#